data_AF-A0A0C4F542-F1
#
_entry.id   AF-A0A0C4F542-F1
#
_cell.length_a   1.000
_cell.length_b   1.000
_cell.length_c   1.000
_cell.angle_alpha   90.00
_cell.angle_beta   90.00
_cell.angle_gamma   90.00
#
_symmetry.space_group_name_H-M   'P 1'
#
loop_
_entity.id
_entity.type
_entity.pdbx_description
1 polymer ?
#
loop_
_entity_poly.entity_id
_entity_poly.type
_entity_poly.pdbx_seq_one_letter_code
_entity_poly.pdbx_strand_id
1 'polypeptide(L)'
;MNRNNVAADDPDAVDAEELPAPPPRLPAQVNIADNRSAAGIISAITGQIRDEDRLLADGSNFGAWGDFIEERLRDAINDPDYLMYASTGPLHKRIARSILLSSVDRSLRRSLSRFPTAYGMFEEIRLRFNVISRGGQIAAFRRLLRFNIWDHPTTGTISNAINNKLDELRRMNISLTRD
;
A
#
# COMPACT_ATOMS: atom_id res chain seq x y z
N MET A 1 25.07 71.82 -21.68
CA MET A 1 25.18 70.35 -21.50
C MET A 1 25.54 70.12 -20.04
N ASN A 2 24.64 69.86 -19.08
CA ASN A 2 23.68 68.77 -18.88
C ASN A 2 24.27 67.35 -19.03
N ARG A 3 24.50 66.67 -17.90
CA ARG A 3 23.89 65.38 -17.55
C ARG A 3 24.21 65.02 -16.09
N ASN A 4 23.22 65.25 -15.24
CA ASN A 4 23.08 64.61 -13.93
C ASN A 4 22.91 63.10 -14.12
N ASN A 5 23.55 62.29 -13.27
CA ASN A 5 23.17 60.89 -13.09
C ASN A 5 22.84 60.68 -11.62
N VAL A 6 21.56 60.79 -11.31
CA VAL A 6 20.96 60.43 -10.01
C VAL A 6 20.83 58.92 -10.02
N ALA A 7 21.61 58.23 -9.19
CA ALA A 7 21.37 56.83 -8.87
C ALA A 7 20.07 56.76 -8.07
N ALA A 8 19.11 56.02 -8.61
CA ALA A 8 17.82 55.79 -8.00
C ALA A 8 18.00 55.03 -6.67
N ASP A 9 17.44 55.62 -5.62
CA ASP A 9 17.16 54.97 -4.35
C ASP A 9 16.02 53.97 -4.63
N ASP A 10 16.28 52.68 -4.47
CA ASP A 10 15.31 51.60 -4.68
C ASP A 10 14.59 51.35 -3.34
N PRO A 11 13.33 51.77 -3.17
CA PRO A 11 12.65 51.74 -1.88
C PRO A 11 12.12 50.35 -1.48
N ASP A 12 12.39 49.31 -2.26
CA ASP A 12 11.85 47.95 -2.07
C ASP A 12 12.89 46.91 -1.60
N ALA A 13 14.02 47.34 -1.03
CA ALA A 13 14.87 46.47 -0.23
C ALA A 13 14.20 46.19 1.13
N VAL A 14 13.08 45.47 1.12
CA VAL A 14 12.57 44.79 2.31
C VAL A 14 13.67 43.83 2.77
N ASP A 15 14.30 44.18 3.89
CA ASP A 15 15.16 43.29 4.66
C ASP A 15 14.49 41.91 4.69
N ALA A 16 15.09 40.95 3.99
CA ALA A 16 14.67 39.57 4.09
C ALA A 16 14.96 39.16 5.54
N GLU A 17 13.94 39.26 6.40
CA GLU A 17 13.96 38.70 7.75
C GLU A 17 14.43 37.26 7.62
N GLU A 18 15.70 37.04 7.98
CA GLU A 18 16.33 35.74 7.99
C GLU A 18 15.54 34.88 8.99
N LEU A 19 14.65 34.05 8.46
CA LEU A 19 13.80 33.17 9.26
C LEU A 19 14.69 32.45 10.28
N PRO A 20 14.37 32.50 11.58
CA PRO A 20 15.22 31.92 12.61
C PRO A 20 15.46 30.45 12.30
N ALA A 21 16.74 30.05 12.35
CA ALA A 21 17.14 28.68 12.10
C ALA A 21 16.25 27.72 12.91
N PRO A 22 15.72 26.65 12.27
CA PRO A 22 14.84 25.72 12.96
C PRO A 22 15.52 25.19 14.22
N PRO A 23 14.82 25.15 15.37
CA PRO A 23 15.44 24.81 16.64
C PRO A 23 16.14 23.44 16.58
N PRO A 24 17.28 23.27 17.27
CA PRO A 24 17.96 21.99 17.36
C PRO A 24 16.99 20.91 17.84
N ARG A 25 16.79 19.86 17.04
CA ARG A 25 15.96 18.73 17.46
C ARG A 25 16.67 18.01 18.61
N LEU A 26 16.08 18.05 19.80
CA LEU A 26 16.52 17.19 20.89
C LEU A 26 16.32 15.72 20.47
N PRO A 27 17.31 14.84 20.69
CA PRO A 27 17.14 13.42 20.41
C PRO A 27 15.97 12.90 21.24
N ALA A 28 14.99 12.27 20.57
CA ALA A 28 13.93 11.57 21.27
C ALA A 28 14.56 10.56 22.25
N GLN A 29 14.01 10.43 23.46
CA GLN A 29 14.41 9.37 24.37
C GLN A 29 14.04 8.03 23.73
N VAL A 30 15.01 7.39 23.08
CA VAL A 30 14.84 6.10 22.41
C VAL A 30 15.26 5.01 23.38
N ASN A 31 14.34 4.11 23.72
CA ASN A 31 14.73 2.84 24.34
C ASN A 31 15.55 2.04 23.31
N ILE A 32 16.87 2.00 23.50
CA ILE A 32 17.82 1.39 22.55
C ILE A 32 17.54 -0.11 22.40
N ALA A 33 17.10 -0.79 23.47
CA ALA A 33 16.76 -2.20 23.44
C ALA A 33 15.54 -2.46 22.54
N ASP A 34 14.47 -1.69 22.72
CA ASP A 34 13.26 -1.78 21.88
C ASP A 34 13.56 -1.45 20.41
N ASN A 35 14.45 -0.47 20.17
CA ASN A 35 14.87 -0.09 18.83
C ASN A 35 15.64 -1.22 18.11
N ARG A 36 16.56 -1.89 18.82
CA ARG A 36 17.31 -3.02 18.27
C ARG A 36 16.41 -4.23 18.03
N SER A 37 15.51 -4.51 18.98
CA SER A 37 14.49 -5.55 18.85
C SER A 37 13.61 -5.31 17.61
N ALA A 38 13.07 -4.09 17.47
CA ALA A 38 12.27 -3.70 16.30
C ALA A 38 13.02 -3.91 14.98
N ALA A 39 14.28 -3.44 14.91
CA ALA A 39 15.08 -3.55 13.70
C ALA A 39 15.37 -5.01 13.32
N GLY A 40 15.65 -5.87 14.32
CA GLY A 40 15.86 -7.31 14.11
C GLY A 40 14.61 -7.99 13.56
N ILE A 41 13.44 -7.76 14.18
CA ILE A 41 12.16 -8.32 13.73
C ILE A 41 11.83 -7.83 12.32
N ILE A 42 11.94 -6.52 12.07
CA ILE A 42 11.68 -5.94 10.74
C ILE A 42 12.60 -6.57 9.70
N SER A 43 13.90 -6.66 9.95
CA SER A 43 14.84 -7.23 8.99
C SER A 43 14.53 -8.70 8.69
N ALA A 44 14.20 -9.50 9.72
CA ALA A 44 13.87 -10.90 9.55
C ALA A 44 12.61 -11.10 8.68
N ILE A 45 11.54 -10.38 8.99
CA ILE A 45 10.26 -10.50 8.28
C ILE A 45 10.36 -9.92 6.87
N THR A 46 10.86 -8.70 6.72
CA THR A 46 10.95 -8.04 5.41
C THR A 46 11.91 -8.74 4.45
N GLY A 47 12.91 -9.46 4.96
CA GLY A 47 13.79 -10.32 4.16
C GLY A 47 13.12 -11.57 3.59
N GLN A 48 11.97 -11.98 4.14
CA GLN A 48 11.17 -13.10 3.64
C GLN A 48 10.12 -12.67 2.60
N ILE A 49 9.78 -11.38 2.54
CA ILE A 49 8.79 -10.85 1.59
C ILE A 49 9.42 -10.79 0.20
N ARG A 50 8.94 -11.63 -0.71
CA ARG A 50 9.34 -11.62 -2.12
C ARG A 50 8.49 -10.65 -2.92
N ASP A 51 8.93 -10.34 -4.14
CA ASP A 51 8.16 -9.47 -5.03
C ASP A 51 6.81 -10.10 -5.41
N GLU A 52 6.72 -11.43 -5.47
CA GLU A 52 5.48 -12.19 -5.72
C GLU A 52 4.44 -12.06 -4.59
N ASP A 53 4.90 -11.80 -3.36
CA ASP A 53 4.02 -11.65 -2.18
C ASP A 53 3.46 -10.22 -2.04
N ARG A 54 3.93 -9.27 -2.87
CA ARG A 54 3.54 -7.86 -2.72
C ARG A 54 2.16 -7.59 -3.28
N LEU A 55 1.42 -6.70 -2.63
CA LEU A 55 0.20 -6.14 -3.18
C LEU A 55 0.53 -5.42 -4.49
N LEU A 56 -0.08 -5.91 -5.57
CA LEU A 56 0.07 -5.32 -6.89
C LEU A 56 -0.63 -3.96 -6.94
N ALA A 57 -0.14 -3.06 -7.80
CA ALA A 57 -0.69 -1.72 -7.95
C ALA A 57 -2.17 -1.70 -8.40
N ASP A 58 -2.62 -2.76 -9.07
CA ASP A 58 -4.01 -2.95 -9.50
C ASP A 58 -4.89 -3.65 -8.45
N GLY A 59 -4.29 -4.17 -7.37
CA GLY A 59 -4.97 -4.89 -6.30
C GLY A 59 -5.54 -6.25 -6.71
N SER A 60 -5.12 -6.81 -7.85
CA SER A 60 -5.63 -8.11 -8.34
C SER A 60 -5.38 -9.27 -7.36
N ASN A 61 -4.33 -9.17 -6.53
CA ASN A 61 -4.01 -10.14 -5.49
C ASN A 61 -4.42 -9.70 -4.07
N PHE A 62 -5.29 -8.69 -3.90
CA PHE A 62 -5.62 -8.10 -2.59
C PHE A 62 -6.08 -9.12 -1.53
N GLY A 63 -6.87 -10.13 -1.92
CA GLY A 63 -7.31 -11.19 -1.01
C GLY A 63 -6.13 -12.01 -0.48
N ALA A 64 -5.33 -12.60 -1.39
CA ALA A 64 -4.16 -13.40 -1.03
C ALA A 64 -3.10 -12.58 -0.26
N TRP A 65 -2.94 -11.31 -0.63
CA TRP A 65 -2.05 -10.38 0.09
C TRP A 65 -2.53 -10.10 1.53
N GLY A 66 -3.85 -10.03 1.75
CA GLY A 66 -4.44 -9.86 3.08
C GLY A 66 -4.06 -11.02 4.00
N ASP A 67 -4.30 -12.25 3.55
CA ASP A 67 -3.97 -13.48 4.30
C ASP A 67 -2.46 -13.55 4.61
N PHE A 68 -1.62 -13.20 3.62
CA PHE A 68 -0.17 -13.14 3.78
C PHE A 68 0.26 -12.15 4.88
N ILE A 69 -0.36 -10.96 4.92
CA ILE A 69 0.01 -9.94 5.90
C ILE A 69 -0.43 -10.29 7.31
N GLU A 70 -1.60 -10.88 7.48
CA GLU A 70 -2.05 -11.39 8.78
C GLU A 70 -1.07 -12.42 9.35
N GLU A 71 -0.55 -13.32 8.51
CA GLU A 71 0.46 -14.29 8.91
C GLU A 71 1.77 -13.61 9.33
N ARG A 72 2.28 -12.66 8.53
CA ARG A 72 3.51 -11.93 8.87
C ARG A 72 3.37 -11.10 10.14
N LEU A 73 2.19 -10.56 10.44
CA LEU A 73 1.93 -9.85 11.69
C LEU A 73 1.83 -10.80 12.89
N ARG A 74 1.21 -11.97 12.72
CA ARG A 74 1.25 -13.03 13.74
C ARG A 74 2.70 -13.41 14.07
N ASP A 75 3.54 -13.62 13.07
CA ASP A 75 4.95 -13.96 13.26
C ASP A 75 5.74 -12.84 13.96
N ALA A 76 5.46 -11.58 13.63
CA ALA A 76 6.25 -10.43 14.07
C ALA A 76 5.85 -9.88 15.45
N ILE A 77 4.56 -9.89 15.77
CA ILE A 77 4.00 -9.23 16.96
C ILE A 77 2.99 -10.08 17.73
N ASN A 78 2.79 -11.35 17.32
CA ASN A 78 1.84 -12.29 17.92
C ASN A 78 0.40 -11.75 17.99
N ASP A 79 0.02 -10.97 16.99
CA ASP A 79 -1.30 -10.37 16.88
C ASP A 79 -1.73 -10.27 15.40
N PRO A 80 -2.50 -11.25 14.91
CA PRO A 80 -2.99 -11.24 13.53
C PRO A 80 -4.03 -10.15 13.27
N ASP A 81 -4.79 -9.73 14.29
CA ASP A 81 -5.88 -8.76 14.17
C ASP A 81 -5.42 -7.31 14.35
N TYR A 82 -4.10 -7.09 14.46
CA TYR A 82 -3.50 -5.79 14.75
C TYR A 82 -3.91 -4.67 13.77
N LEU A 83 -4.28 -5.01 12.55
CA LEU A 83 -4.74 -4.05 11.54
C LEU A 83 -6.21 -3.68 11.67
N MET A 84 -6.98 -4.35 12.52
CA MET A 84 -8.41 -4.11 12.71
C MET A 84 -8.69 -3.02 13.75
N TYR A 85 -7.67 -2.56 14.47
CA TYR A 85 -7.83 -1.55 15.50
C TYR A 85 -6.64 -0.60 15.59
N ALA A 86 -6.89 0.60 16.13
CA ALA A 86 -5.84 1.59 16.33
C ALA A 86 -4.94 1.18 17.51
N SER A 87 -3.86 0.48 17.22
CA SER A 87 -2.89 0.10 18.26
C SER A 87 -2.15 1.31 18.86
N THR A 88 -1.68 1.15 20.09
CA THR A 88 -1.07 2.21 20.91
C THR A 88 0.46 2.06 21.06
N GLY A 89 1.00 0.84 21.05
CA GLY A 89 2.41 0.55 21.30
C GLY A 89 3.38 1.07 20.24
N PRO A 90 4.37 1.93 20.57
CA PRO A 90 5.34 2.46 19.60
C PRO A 90 6.16 1.37 18.86
N LEU A 91 6.50 0.29 19.55
CA LEU A 91 7.24 -0.85 18.99
C LEU A 91 6.43 -1.56 17.89
N HIS A 92 5.22 -2.03 18.21
CA HIS A 92 4.36 -2.73 17.25
C HIS A 92 3.95 -1.81 16.10
N LYS A 93 3.70 -0.52 16.37
CA LYS A 93 3.42 0.48 15.31
C LYS A 93 4.53 0.51 14.28
N ARG A 94 5.79 0.55 14.75
CA ARG A 94 6.94 0.59 13.85
C ARG A 94 7.10 -0.71 13.06
N ILE A 95 6.94 -1.86 13.72
CA ILE A 95 7.04 -3.19 13.07
C ILE A 95 5.96 -3.32 11.99
N ALA A 96 4.69 -3.18 12.35
CA ALA A 96 3.56 -3.34 11.44
C ALA A 96 3.61 -2.36 10.25
N ARG A 97 3.98 -1.09 10.48
CA ARG A 97 4.17 -0.13 9.40
C ARG A 97 5.28 -0.51 8.43
N SER A 98 6.38 -1.05 8.94
CA SER A 98 7.52 -1.45 8.11
C SER A 98 7.19 -2.67 7.26
N ILE A 99 6.44 -3.62 7.83
CA ILE A 99 5.89 -4.78 7.12
C ILE A 99 4.99 -4.31 5.97
N LEU A 100 3.98 -3.47 6.26
CA LEU A 100 3.07 -2.94 5.24
C LEU A 100 3.79 -2.17 4.13
N LEU A 101 4.79 -1.33 4.45
CA LEU A 101 5.53 -0.62 3.40
C LEU A 101 6.38 -1.56 2.52
N SER A 102 6.82 -2.69 3.09
CA SER A 102 7.66 -3.66 2.38
C SER A 102 6.82 -4.64 1.55
N SER A 103 5.56 -4.85 1.92
CA SER A 103 4.62 -5.78 1.29
C SER A 103 3.76 -5.17 0.18
N VAL A 104 3.95 -3.90 -0.18
CA VAL A 104 3.18 -3.24 -1.23
C VAL A 104 4.07 -2.85 -2.41
N ASP A 105 3.46 -2.76 -3.58
CA ASP A 105 4.09 -2.18 -4.76
C ASP A 105 4.68 -0.79 -4.45
N ARG A 106 5.80 -0.48 -5.10
CA ARG A 106 6.56 0.74 -4.84
C ARG A 106 5.75 2.00 -5.10
N SER A 107 4.81 1.97 -6.05
CA SER A 107 3.92 3.10 -6.37
C SER A 107 2.99 3.47 -5.21
N LEU A 108 2.65 2.53 -4.33
CA LEU A 108 1.73 2.73 -3.20
C LEU A 108 2.43 3.28 -1.95
N ARG A 109 3.75 3.07 -1.83
CA ARG A 109 4.51 3.39 -0.61
C ARG A 109 4.42 4.86 -0.21
N ARG A 110 4.47 5.78 -1.19
CA ARG A 110 4.44 7.23 -0.93
C ARG A 110 3.11 7.70 -0.36
N SER A 111 1.98 7.14 -0.82
CA SER A 111 0.68 7.48 -0.25
C SER A 111 0.55 6.89 1.15
N LEU A 112 1.02 5.66 1.35
CA LEU A 112 0.89 4.95 2.62
C LEU A 112 1.82 5.49 3.72
N SER A 113 3.02 5.98 3.37
CA SER A 113 3.98 6.49 4.36
C SER A 113 3.46 7.70 5.15
N ARG A 114 2.45 8.41 4.63
CA ARG A 114 1.82 9.58 5.24
C ARG A 114 1.00 9.24 6.47
N PHE A 115 0.48 8.02 6.56
CA PHE A 115 -0.36 7.62 7.69
C PHE A 115 0.48 7.38 8.94
N PRO A 116 0.06 7.84 10.13
CA PRO A 116 0.81 7.67 11.37
C PRO A 116 0.73 6.23 11.93
N THR A 117 -0.25 5.43 11.50
CA THR A 117 -0.53 4.09 12.04
C THR A 117 -0.64 3.05 10.94
N ALA A 118 -0.31 1.80 11.26
CA ALA A 118 -0.51 0.66 10.36
C ALA A 118 -2.00 0.43 10.04
N TYR A 119 -2.88 0.63 11.03
CA TYR A 119 -4.34 0.68 10.84
C TYR A 119 -4.75 1.67 9.73
N GLY A 120 -4.28 2.92 9.81
CA GLY A 120 -4.62 3.93 8.80
C GLY A 120 -4.08 3.60 7.41
N MET A 121 -2.90 2.98 7.34
CA MET A 121 -2.37 2.45 6.07
C MET A 121 -3.26 1.35 5.52
N PHE A 122 -3.67 0.38 6.35
CA PHE A 122 -4.50 -0.74 5.93
C PHE A 122 -5.89 -0.29 5.49
N GLU A 123 -6.51 0.66 6.20
CA GLU A 123 -7.81 1.23 5.80
C GLU A 123 -7.74 1.96 4.46
N GLU A 124 -6.66 2.70 4.16
CA GLU A 124 -6.47 3.30 2.82
C GLU A 124 -6.36 2.23 1.72
N ILE A 125 -5.59 1.17 1.97
CA ILE A 125 -5.47 0.04 1.04
C ILE A 125 -6.84 -0.61 0.83
N ARG A 126 -7.54 -0.90 1.92
CA ARG A 126 -8.87 -1.50 1.90
C ARG A 126 -9.86 -0.64 1.13
N LEU A 127 -9.93 0.67 1.38
CA LEU A 127 -10.82 1.57 0.65
C LEU A 127 -10.51 1.59 -0.85
N ARG A 128 -9.22 1.69 -1.20
CA ARG A 128 -8.77 1.71 -2.60
C ARG A 128 -9.11 0.41 -3.32
N PHE A 129 -8.79 -0.72 -2.72
CA PHE A 129 -8.85 -2.00 -3.40
C PHE A 129 -10.12 -2.81 -3.14
N ASN A 130 -10.95 -2.46 -2.15
CA ASN A 130 -12.28 -3.07 -2.01
C ASN A 130 -13.21 -2.61 -3.16
N VAL A 131 -13.13 -1.34 -3.57
CA VAL A 131 -13.87 -0.83 -4.74
C VAL A 131 -13.33 -1.41 -6.05
N ILE A 132 -12.00 -1.44 -6.22
CA ILE A 132 -11.35 -1.98 -7.42
C ILE A 132 -11.55 -3.51 -7.52
N SER A 133 -11.43 -4.23 -6.41
CA SER A 133 -11.68 -5.67 -6.34
C SER A 133 -13.14 -5.98 -6.65
N ARG A 134 -14.12 -5.26 -6.09
CA ARG A 134 -15.54 -5.45 -6.43
C ARG A 134 -15.84 -5.10 -7.90
N GLY A 135 -15.29 -4.00 -8.42
CA GLY A 135 -15.44 -3.63 -9.82
C GLY A 135 -14.84 -4.67 -10.77
N GLY A 136 -13.63 -5.12 -10.47
CA GLY A 136 -12.93 -6.17 -11.21
C GLY A 136 -13.66 -7.51 -11.13
N GLN A 137 -14.17 -7.87 -9.95
CA GLN A 137 -14.98 -9.06 -9.72
C GLN A 137 -16.24 -9.06 -10.60
N ILE A 138 -16.99 -7.95 -10.60
CA ILE A 138 -18.17 -7.78 -11.45
C ILE A 138 -17.79 -7.77 -12.93
N ALA A 139 -16.65 -7.19 -13.31
CA ALA A 139 -16.18 -7.21 -14.70
C ALA A 139 -15.83 -8.62 -15.17
N ALA A 140 -15.12 -9.41 -14.35
CA ALA A 140 -14.80 -10.80 -14.63
C ALA A 140 -16.07 -11.67 -14.73
N PHE A 141 -17.02 -11.46 -13.81
CA PHE A 141 -18.32 -12.14 -13.86
C PHE A 141 -19.11 -11.77 -15.12
N ARG A 142 -19.15 -10.49 -15.50
CA ARG A 142 -19.76 -10.04 -16.77
C ARG A 142 -19.08 -10.64 -17.99
N ARG A 143 -17.75 -10.83 -17.99
CA ARG A 143 -17.02 -11.53 -19.07
C ARG A 143 -17.39 -13.00 -19.17
N LEU A 144 -17.72 -13.67 -18.06
CA LEU A 144 -18.27 -15.02 -18.08
C LEU A 144 -19.69 -15.01 -18.65
N LEU A 145 -20.58 -14.13 -18.18
CA LEU A 145 -21.97 -14.05 -18.66
C LEU A 145 -22.09 -13.71 -20.15
N ARG A 146 -21.14 -12.97 -20.71
CA ARG A 146 -21.09 -12.63 -22.14
C ARG A 146 -20.46 -13.73 -22.99
N PHE A 147 -20.05 -14.85 -22.40
CA PHE A 147 -19.54 -15.98 -23.18
C PHE A 147 -20.62 -16.49 -24.14
N ASN A 148 -20.25 -16.63 -25.41
CA ASN A 148 -21.14 -17.07 -26.46
C ASN A 148 -20.53 -18.28 -27.17
N ILE A 149 -21.24 -19.42 -27.13
CA ILE A 149 -20.79 -20.67 -27.75
C ILE A 149 -20.61 -20.54 -29.27
N TRP A 150 -21.36 -19.63 -29.91
CA TRP A 150 -21.31 -19.44 -31.36
C TRP A 150 -20.02 -18.76 -31.84
N ASP A 151 -19.27 -18.13 -30.93
CA ASP A 151 -17.99 -17.49 -31.25
C ASP A 151 -16.83 -18.50 -31.33
N HIS A 152 -17.11 -19.79 -31.10
CA HIS A 152 -16.12 -20.85 -30.98
C HIS A 152 -16.41 -22.00 -31.94
N PRO A 153 -15.48 -22.37 -32.84
CA PRO A 153 -15.73 -23.33 -33.92
C PRO A 153 -15.81 -24.80 -33.44
N THR A 154 -15.34 -25.10 -32.23
CA THR A 154 -15.29 -26.48 -31.70
C THR A 154 -15.59 -26.54 -30.21
N THR A 155 -16.01 -27.71 -29.74
CA THR A 155 -16.16 -28.00 -28.31
C THR A 155 -14.86 -27.79 -27.54
N GLY A 156 -13.70 -28.15 -28.11
CA GLY A 156 -12.40 -27.93 -27.47
C GLY A 156 -12.09 -26.45 -27.24
N THR A 157 -12.37 -25.60 -28.23
CA THR A 157 -12.21 -24.14 -28.09
C THR A 157 -13.18 -23.54 -27.08
N ILE A 158 -14.39 -24.09 -26.97
CA ILE A 158 -15.38 -23.71 -25.95
C ILE A 158 -14.85 -24.05 -24.56
N SER A 159 -14.42 -25.28 -24.32
CA SER A 159 -13.91 -25.74 -23.03
C SER A 159 -12.72 -24.90 -22.54
N ASN A 160 -11.74 -24.62 -23.42
CA ASN A 160 -10.61 -23.78 -23.07
C ASN A 160 -11.02 -22.35 -22.72
N ALA A 161 -11.91 -21.74 -23.52
CA ALA A 161 -12.38 -20.39 -23.27
C ALA A 161 -13.17 -20.25 -21.96
N ILE A 162 -14.00 -21.25 -21.63
CA ILE A 162 -14.71 -21.31 -20.34
C ILE A 162 -13.72 -21.47 -19.19
N ASN A 163 -12.78 -22.42 -19.28
CA ASN A 163 -11.80 -22.66 -18.22
C ASN A 163 -10.96 -21.41 -17.93
N ASN A 164 -10.51 -20.70 -18.96
CA ASN A 164 -9.77 -19.44 -18.79
C ASN A 164 -10.58 -18.38 -18.03
N LYS A 165 -11.89 -18.26 -18.30
CA LYS A 165 -12.77 -17.33 -17.59
C LYS A 165 -13.04 -17.78 -16.16
N LEU A 166 -13.18 -19.08 -15.91
CA LEU A 166 -13.33 -19.63 -14.56
C LEU A 166 -12.05 -19.43 -13.72
N ASP A 167 -10.87 -19.59 -14.33
CA ASP A 167 -9.59 -19.31 -13.68
C ASP A 167 -9.43 -17.82 -13.39
N GLU A 168 -9.91 -16.94 -14.28
CA GLU A 168 -9.99 -15.50 -14.01
C GLU A 168 -10.87 -15.20 -12.78
N LEU A 169 -12.04 -15.84 -12.66
CA LEU A 169 -12.89 -15.69 -11.47
C LEU A 169 -12.21 -16.17 -10.19
N ARG A 170 -11.51 -17.31 -10.23
CA ARG A 170 -10.73 -17.84 -9.10
C ARG A 170 -9.63 -16.87 -8.67
N ARG A 171 -8.89 -16.30 -9.63
CA ARG A 171 -7.86 -15.28 -9.35
C ARG A 171 -8.45 -14.04 -8.66
N MET A 172 -9.68 -13.68 -8.99
CA MET A 172 -10.43 -12.57 -8.37
C MET A 172 -11.14 -12.95 -7.06
N ASN A 173 -10.85 -14.15 -6.53
CA ASN A 173 -11.46 -14.72 -5.33
C ASN A 173 -12.99 -14.84 -5.39
N ILE A 174 -13.53 -15.11 -6.59
CA ILE A 174 -14.96 -15.41 -6.79
C ILE A 174 -15.12 -16.93 -6.81
N SER A 175 -15.77 -17.45 -5.78
CA SER A 175 -16.24 -18.84 -5.77
C SER A 175 -17.65 -18.92 -6.35
N LEU A 176 -17.86 -19.82 -7.32
CA LEU A 176 -19.19 -20.15 -7.82
C LEU A 176 -19.69 -21.39 -7.08
N THR A 177 -20.68 -21.22 -6.21
CA THR A 177 -21.38 -22.32 -5.55
C THR A 177 -22.66 -22.63 -6.32
N ARG A 178 -23.04 -23.91 -6.32
CA ARG A 178 -24.37 -24.33 -6.75
C ARG A 178 -25.23 -24.34 -5.49
N ASP A 179 -26.27 -23.51 -5.47
CA ASP A 179 -27.38 -23.69 -4.53
C ASP A 179 -28.21 -24.92 -4.95
#